data_AF-W1NQE2-F1
#
_entry.id   AF-W1NQE2-F1
#
_cell.length_a   1.000
_cell.length_b   1.000
_cell.length_c   1.000
_cell.angle_alpha   90.00
_cell.angle_beta   90.00
_cell.angle_gamma   90.00
#
_symmetry.space_group_name_H-M   'P 1'
#
loop_
_entity.id
_entity.type
_entity.pdbx_description
1 polymer ?
#
loop_
_entity_poly.entity_id
_entity_poly.type
_entity_poly.pdbx_seq_one_letter_code
_entity_poly.pdbx_strand_id
1 'polypeptide(L)'
;MGSVGIFFLSCVPLLKSPSFFLSLESLEEPQSAFEAVAFLATIIIVHESGHFLAAYLQGIHVSKFAVGFGPVLAKFNAKNVKFSIRAFPLGGFVGFPDNNPESDIPVDDENLL
;
A
#
# COMPACT_ATOMS: atom_id res chain seq x y z
N MET A 1 -37.67 -31.94 -32.75
CA MET A 1 -38.54 -32.27 -31.59
C MET A 1 -37.84 -31.73 -30.35
N GLY A 2 -38.22 -30.61 -29.73
CA GLY A 2 -39.52 -30.35 -29.10
C GLY A 2 -39.45 -30.89 -27.67
N SER A 3 -38.99 -30.10 -26.69
CA SER A 3 -39.77 -29.20 -25.83
C SER A 3 -40.56 -29.90 -24.73
N VAL A 4 -40.11 -29.73 -23.48
CA VAL A 4 -40.92 -29.77 -22.25
C VAL A 4 -40.26 -28.71 -21.33
N GLY A 5 -40.61 -27.42 -21.43
CA GLY A 5 -41.77 -26.72 -20.83
C GLY A 5 -41.16 -25.59 -19.97
N ILE A 6 -41.22 -24.30 -20.29
CA ILE A 6 -42.38 -23.40 -20.52
C ILE A 6 -43.46 -23.63 -19.46
N PHE A 7 -43.28 -23.02 -18.29
CA PHE A 7 -44.40 -22.54 -17.47
C PHE A 7 -43.99 -21.43 -16.48
N PHE A 8 -43.18 -20.44 -16.86
CA PHE A 8 -43.05 -19.20 -16.07
C PHE A 8 -42.73 -18.00 -16.96
N LEU A 9 -43.57 -17.80 -17.98
CA LEU A 9 -43.64 -16.54 -18.70
C LEU A 9 -45.10 -16.08 -18.73
N SER A 10 -45.49 -15.22 -17.78
CA SER A 10 -46.70 -14.41 -17.95
C SER A 10 -46.75 -13.11 -17.15
N CYS A 11 -45.66 -12.58 -16.59
CA CYS A 11 -45.74 -11.23 -16.01
C CYS A 11 -44.39 -10.51 -15.82
N VAL A 12 -43.62 -10.24 -16.88
CA VAL A 12 -42.72 -9.06 -16.90
C VAL A 12 -42.60 -8.52 -18.34
N PRO A 13 -43.56 -7.75 -18.86
CA PRO A 13 -43.39 -7.04 -20.13
C PRO A 13 -42.69 -5.69 -19.89
N LEU A 14 -41.50 -5.67 -19.24
CA LEU A 14 -40.85 -4.40 -18.89
C LEU A 14 -39.33 -4.42 -18.70
N LEU A 15 -38.62 -5.31 -19.40
CA LEU A 15 -37.15 -5.32 -19.41
C LEU A 15 -36.62 -5.18 -20.85
N LYS A 16 -36.97 -4.07 -21.48
CA LYS A 16 -36.35 -3.62 -22.73
C LYS A 16 -36.38 -2.10 -22.86
N SER A 17 -35.96 -1.40 -21.80
CA SER A 17 -35.62 0.02 -21.89
C SER A 17 -34.10 0.17 -21.89
N PRO A 18 -33.51 0.85 -22.89
CA PRO A 18 -32.06 1.10 -22.95
C PRO A 18 -31.56 1.99 -21.79
N SER A 19 -32.47 2.58 -21.01
CA SER A 19 -32.16 3.44 -19.87
C SER A 19 -31.70 2.70 -18.62
N PHE A 20 -32.04 1.41 -18.44
CA PHE A 20 -31.64 0.65 -17.24
C PHE A 20 -30.18 0.18 -17.31
N PHE A 21 -29.70 -0.11 -18.52
CA PHE A 21 -28.32 -0.51 -18.76
C PHE A 21 -27.35 0.69 -18.67
N LEU A 22 -27.82 1.91 -18.96
CA LEU A 22 -27.04 3.15 -18.79
C LEU A 22 -26.87 3.60 -17.32
N SER A 23 -27.61 3.03 -16.37
CA SER A 23 -27.39 3.32 -14.94
C SER A 23 -26.34 2.43 -14.28
N LEU A 24 -25.91 1.33 -14.91
CA LEU A 24 -24.84 0.48 -14.35
C LEU A 24 -23.43 0.93 -14.74
N GLU A 25 -23.30 1.74 -15.79
CA GLU A 25 -22.02 2.33 -16.22
C GLU A 25 -21.65 3.58 -15.38
N SER A 26 -22.51 4.01 -14.46
CA SER A 26 -22.43 5.35 -13.84
C SER A 26 -21.84 5.42 -12.43
N LEU A 27 -21.38 4.33 -11.79
CA LEU A 27 -20.76 4.40 -10.45
C LEU A 27 -19.59 3.42 -10.23
N GLU A 28 -18.65 3.33 -11.17
CA GLU A 28 -17.24 3.14 -10.78
C GLU A 28 -16.69 4.52 -10.41
N GLU A 29 -17.22 5.12 -9.35
CA GLU A 29 -16.68 6.37 -8.82
C GLU A 29 -15.21 6.10 -8.39
N PRO A 30 -14.24 6.97 -8.73
CA PRO A 30 -12.83 6.82 -8.32
C PRO A 30 -12.60 6.84 -6.79
N GLN A 31 -13.67 6.94 -6.00
CA GLN A 31 -13.68 6.88 -4.55
C GLN A 31 -13.17 5.53 -4.00
N SER A 32 -13.48 4.40 -4.66
CA SER A 32 -13.07 3.07 -4.20
C SER A 32 -11.55 2.85 -4.32
N ALA A 33 -10.95 3.34 -5.40
CA ALA A 33 -9.52 3.24 -5.63
C ALA A 33 -8.73 4.09 -4.62
N PHE A 34 -9.21 5.31 -4.33
CA PHE A 34 -8.60 6.16 -3.31
C PHE A 34 -8.68 5.52 -1.93
N GLU A 35 -9.83 4.95 -1.58
CA GLU A 35 -10.00 4.22 -0.32
C GLU A 35 -9.06 3.01 -0.22
N ALA A 36 -9.00 2.19 -1.27
CA ALA A 36 -8.09 1.04 -1.33
C ALA A 36 -6.62 1.45 -1.18
N VAL A 37 -6.20 2.52 -1.87
CA VAL A 37 -4.83 3.06 -1.78
C VAL A 37 -4.56 3.63 -0.38
N ALA A 38 -5.51 4.31 0.24
CA ALA A 38 -5.37 4.84 1.60
C ALA A 38 -5.24 3.72 2.64
N PHE A 39 -6.05 2.66 2.53
CA PHE A 39 -5.94 1.48 3.38
C PHE A 39 -4.59 0.77 3.19
N LEU A 40 -4.18 0.55 1.94
CA LEU A 40 -2.90 -0.08 1.63
C LEU A 40 -1.73 0.74 2.18
N ALA A 41 -1.73 2.06 1.97
CA ALA A 41 -0.73 2.98 2.51
C ALA A 41 -0.64 2.87 4.04
N THR A 42 -1.79 2.81 4.72
CA THR A 42 -1.87 2.68 6.18
C THR A 42 -1.25 1.37 6.66
N ILE A 43 -1.62 0.25 6.04
CA ILE A 43 -1.08 -1.08 6.40
C ILE A 43 0.43 -1.11 6.20
N ILE A 44 0.94 -0.56 5.10
CA ILE A 44 2.38 -0.48 4.82
C ILE A 44 3.09 0.34 5.88
N ILE A 45 2.58 1.53 6.22
CA ILE A 45 3.18 2.37 7.25
C ILE A 45 3.28 1.63 8.58
N VAL A 46 2.19 0.95 8.98
CA VAL A 46 2.16 0.15 10.21
C VAL A 46 3.17 -1.01 10.12
N HIS A 47 3.21 -1.75 9.00
CA HIS A 47 4.14 -2.85 8.79
C HIS A 47 5.61 -2.42 8.91
N GLU A 48 6.01 -1.38 8.17
CA GLU A 48 7.38 -0.88 8.18
C GLU A 48 7.73 -0.28 9.55
N SER A 49 6.80 0.42 10.20
CA SER A 49 7.00 0.91 11.56
C SER A 49 7.20 -0.23 12.56
N GLY A 50 6.59 -1.39 12.31
CA GLY A 50 6.79 -2.60 13.11
C GLY A 50 8.24 -3.09 13.03
N HIS A 51 8.81 -3.17 11.82
CA HIS A 51 10.23 -3.50 11.64
C HIS A 51 11.16 -2.49 12.31
N PHE A 52 10.88 -1.19 12.13
CA PHE A 52 11.65 -0.13 12.76
C PHE A 52 11.61 -0.23 14.29
N LEU A 53 10.42 -0.46 14.85
CA LEU A 53 10.25 -0.58 16.30
C LEU A 53 10.90 -1.86 16.84
N ALA A 54 10.79 -2.98 16.12
CA ALA A 54 11.46 -4.22 16.49
C ALA A 54 12.98 -4.04 16.56
N ALA A 55 13.59 -3.42 15.54
CA ALA A 55 15.00 -3.08 15.54
C ALA A 55 15.37 -2.15 16.71
N TYR A 56 14.59 -1.09 16.91
CA TYR A 56 14.80 -0.14 18.01
C TYR A 56 14.74 -0.80 19.39
N LEU A 57 13.80 -1.74 19.60
CA LEU A 57 13.68 -2.48 20.86
C LEU A 57 14.79 -3.50 21.07
N GLN A 58 15.36 -4.03 19.99
CA GLN A 58 16.52 -4.93 20.05
C GLN A 58 17.86 -4.17 20.14
N GLY A 59 17.83 -2.83 20.13
CA GLY A 59 19.03 -2.00 20.13
C GLY A 59 19.71 -1.87 18.77
N ILE A 60 19.18 -2.51 17.73
CA ILE A 60 19.78 -2.55 16.38
C ILE A 60 19.65 -1.18 15.71
N HIS A 61 20.76 -0.68 15.17
CA HIS A 61 20.77 0.61 14.48
C HIS A 61 20.01 0.54 13.16
N VAL A 62 19.19 1.55 12.88
CA VAL A 62 18.50 1.72 11.59
C VAL A 62 19.11 2.90 10.86
N SER A 63 19.45 2.74 9.57
CA SER A 63 20.03 3.82 8.75
C SER A 63 19.00 4.50 7.85
N LYS A 64 17.98 3.78 7.39
CA LYS A 64 16.99 4.28 6.42
C LYS A 64 15.59 3.78 6.78
N PHE A 65 14.61 4.64 6.62
CA PHE A 65 13.19 4.29 6.72
C PHE A 65 12.47 4.92 5.54
N ALA A 66 11.82 4.12 4.70
CA ALA A 66 11.14 4.60 3.51
C ALA A 66 9.70 4.10 3.46
N VAL A 67 8.78 5.02 3.19
CA VAL A 67 7.38 4.72 2.88
C VAL A 67 7.14 5.01 1.41
N GLY A 68 6.67 3.99 0.70
CA GLY A 68 6.43 4.00 -0.73
C GLY A 68 7.60 3.52 -1.58
N PHE A 69 7.39 3.52 -2.89
CA PHE A 69 8.37 3.23 -3.93
C PHE A 69 8.45 4.37 -4.96
N GLY A 70 9.48 4.30 -5.81
CA GLY A 70 9.69 5.27 -6.89
C GLY A 70 10.40 6.56 -6.43
N PRO A 71 10.14 7.70 -7.12
CA PRO A 71 10.85 8.95 -6.85
C PRO A 71 10.55 9.47 -5.45
N VAL A 72 11.57 10.02 -4.80
CA VAL A 72 11.47 10.59 -3.45
C VAL A 72 10.75 11.92 -3.54
N LEU A 73 9.61 12.03 -2.86
CA LEU A 73 8.84 13.27 -2.75
C LEU A 73 9.36 14.14 -1.61
N ALA A 74 9.66 13.52 -0.48
CA ALA A 74 10.20 14.19 0.70
C ALA A 74 11.24 13.30 1.38
N LYS A 75 12.27 13.92 1.94
CA LYS A 75 13.28 13.25 2.75
C LYS A 75 13.70 14.14 3.90
N PHE A 76 13.92 13.54 5.06
CA PHE A 76 14.47 14.22 6.22
C PHE A 76 15.35 13.27 7.01
N ASN A 77 16.35 13.81 7.70
CA ASN A 77 17.25 13.02 8.54
C ASN A 77 16.90 13.31 10.00
N ALA A 78 16.70 12.26 10.79
CA ALA A 78 16.45 12.40 12.23
C ALA A 78 17.13 11.24 12.97
N LYS A 79 17.88 11.55 14.04
CA LYS A 79 18.55 10.56 14.90
C LYS A 79 19.38 9.52 14.11
N ASN A 80 20.17 9.96 13.13
CA ASN A 80 20.95 9.10 12.22
C ASN A 80 20.14 8.17 11.29
N VAL A 81 18.82 8.30 11.26
CA VAL A 81 17.92 7.60 10.33
C VAL A 81 17.52 8.55 9.21
N LYS A 82 17.67 8.10 7.95
CA LYS A 82 17.17 8.80 6.76
C LYS A 82 15.73 8.39 6.49
N PHE A 83 14.78 9.27 6.79
CA PHE A 83 13.37 9.09 6.48
C PHE A 83 13.07 9.57 5.06
N SER A 84 12.32 8.79 4.29
CA SER A 84 11.89 9.18 2.94
C SER A 84 10.44 8.79 2.66
N ILE A 85 9.70 9.69 2.03
CA ILE A 85 8.35 9.47 1.50
C ILE A 85 8.46 9.49 -0.02
N ARG A 86 7.93 8.45 -0.67
CA ARG A 86 8.04 8.24 -2.11
C ARG A 86 6.66 8.24 -2.76
N ALA A 87 6.63 8.44 -4.09
CA ALA A 87 5.40 8.72 -4.82
C ALA A 87 4.35 7.59 -4.80
N PHE A 88 4.78 6.33 -4.77
CA PHE A 88 3.86 5.20 -4.88
C PHE A 88 3.70 4.46 -3.54
N PRO A 89 2.52 4.46 -2.90
CA PRO A 89 2.28 3.81 -1.61
C PRO A 89 2.03 2.30 -1.76
N LEU A 90 2.87 1.60 -2.54
CA LEU A 90 2.75 0.16 -2.81
C LEU A 90 3.75 -0.70 -2.02
N GLY A 91 4.50 -0.09 -1.11
CA GLY A 91 5.32 -0.78 -0.10
C GLY A 91 6.27 0.19 0.59
N GLY A 92 7.34 -0.30 1.17
CA GLY A 92 8.34 0.49 1.89
C GLY A 92 9.55 -0.36 2.20
N PHE A 93 10.50 0.19 2.96
CA PHE A 93 11.59 -0.60 3.53
C PHE A 93 12.23 0.07 4.73
N VAL A 94 12.74 -0.77 5.63
CA VAL A 94 13.68 -0.41 6.69
C VAL A 94 15.08 -0.88 6.29
N GLY A 95 16.02 0.05 6.22
CA GLY A 95 17.40 -0.21 5.86
C GLY A 95 18.30 -0.12 7.08
N PHE A 96 19.16 -1.12 7.25
CA PHE A 96 20.16 -1.16 8.30
C PHE A 96 21.46 -0.49 7.83
N PRO A 97 22.30 0.01 8.76
CA PRO A 97 23.64 0.42 8.42
C PRO A 97 24.40 -0.76 7.82
N ASP A 98 25.24 -0.45 6.84
CA ASP A 98 26.19 -1.38 6.25
C ASP A 98 27.59 -0.94 6.70
N ASN A 99 28.63 -1.70 6.40
CA ASN A 99 30.04 -1.42 6.74
C ASN A 99 30.62 -0.25 5.93
N ASN A 100 29.90 0.88 5.88
CA ASN A 100 30.27 2.05 5.11
C ASN A 100 31.21 2.94 5.93
N PRO A 101 32.44 3.21 5.46
CA PRO A 101 33.38 4.09 6.17
C PRO A 101 32.89 5.55 6.33
N GLU A 102 31.84 5.96 5.62
CA GLU A 102 31.21 7.28 5.78
C GLU A 102 30.02 7.31 6.76
N SER A 103 29.65 6.21 7.43
CA SER A 103 28.59 6.26 8.45
C SER A 103 29.11 6.79 9.78
N ASP A 104 28.34 7.67 10.43
CA ASP A 104 28.61 8.17 11.80
C ASP A 104 28.44 7.09 12.90
N ILE A 105 28.32 5.81 12.51
CA ILE A 105 28.12 4.65 13.41
C ILE A 105 29.45 3.88 13.45
N PRO A 106 30.00 3.58 14.64
CA PRO A 106 31.26 2.84 14.76
C PRO A 106 31.13 1.43 14.18
N VAL A 107 32.17 0.98 13.45
CA VAL A 107 32.16 -0.31 12.72
C VAL A 107 32.21 -1.54 13.66
N ASP A 108 32.73 -1.38 14.88
CA ASP A 108 32.76 -2.43 15.92
C ASP A 108 31.52 -2.39 16.85
N ASP A 109 30.42 -1.79 16.43
CA ASP A 109 29.20 -1.74 17.23
C ASP A 109 28.44 -3.08 17.16
N GLU A 110 28.18 -3.70 18.32
CA GLU A 110 27.40 -4.95 18.44
C GLU A 110 25.96 -4.83 17.93
N ASN A 111 25.48 -3.60 17.71
CA ASN A 111 24.16 -3.29 17.19
C ASN A 111 24.12 -3.13 15.65
N LEU A 112 25.22 -3.44 14.96
CA LEU A 112 25.25 -3.68 13.51
C LEU A 112 24.86 -5.14 13.23
N LEU A 113 24.02 -5.37 12.23
CA LEU A 113 23.59 -6.72 11.81
C LEU A 113 24.72 -7.51 11.16
#